data_AF-A0A7C1HHM2-F1
#
_entry.id   AF-A0A7C1HHM2-F1
#
_cell.length_a   1.000
_cell.length_b   1.000
_cell.length_c   1.000
_cell.angle_alpha   90.00
_cell.angle_beta   90.00
_cell.angle_gamma   90.00
#
_symmetry.space_group_name_H-M   'P 1'
#
loop_
_entity.id
_entity.type
_entity.pdbx_description
1 polymer ?
#
loop_
_entity_poly.entity_id
_entity_poly.type
_entity_poly.pdbx_seq_one_letter_code
_entity_poly.pdbx_strand_id
1 'polypeptide(L)'
;MRNSVCMGIMQALLCSAILVFGADQPQVPLLIESSPDADVILEGRLSGKTDSAGFFLTRVSPGSHRVRVQKSGFYAAERSVFVYDLSTRVRIILTEKPLSKTWAILAGSLLLLIVIALIIWIRHLRANYIGQFKVIREIGRGGVASVYMAKSRKHTLPLALKVMHDSLADDKDLVEKFSREGKVLSLVQKNCPGSGLAKIFEYGHTNGSVKRHYIAMEYVEGETLLEQLKRKGALERSYVLKVIYSLAATLSCCHRSGVFHRDLSPDNIIIQTESGTPILIDFGIAKNANTSYRTLDGSIAGKPAYMSPEQCQGYEISSASDVYALGILFYCLLEGGPPFTGCNPVEVIYSQVNKPFPKLSNAQYKTLNLLIASMTVKDPEKRISMEELIKQIGMMS
;
A
#
# COMPACT_ATOMS: atom_id res chain seq x y z
N MET A 1 36.03 35.70 -77.48
CA MET A 1 35.75 34.46 -78.23
C MET A 1 36.95 33.84 -78.97
N ARG A 2 38.08 34.55 -79.18
CA ARG A 2 39.29 33.93 -79.78
C ARG A 2 40.18 33.13 -78.80
N ASN A 3 40.15 33.42 -77.49
CA ASN A 3 41.01 32.71 -76.52
C ASN A 3 40.45 31.34 -76.07
N SER A 4 39.14 31.12 -76.14
CA SER A 4 38.51 29.85 -75.73
C SER A 4 38.66 28.75 -76.79
N VAL A 5 38.77 29.14 -78.07
CA VAL A 5 38.98 28.22 -79.20
C VAL A 5 40.43 27.75 -79.27
N CYS A 6 41.41 28.63 -78.97
CA CYS A 6 42.82 28.24 -78.86
C CYS A 6 43.09 27.28 -77.69
N MET A 7 42.42 27.45 -76.53
CA MET A 7 42.57 26.53 -75.40
C MET A 7 42.01 25.13 -75.73
N GLY A 8 40.84 25.05 -76.37
CA GLY A 8 40.25 23.77 -76.78
C GLY A 8 41.05 23.02 -77.85
N ILE A 9 41.65 23.76 -78.81
CA ILE A 9 42.50 23.17 -79.86
C ILE A 9 43.86 22.72 -79.29
N MET A 10 44.43 23.45 -78.32
CA MET A 10 45.67 23.04 -77.64
C MET A 10 45.44 21.81 -76.73
N GLN A 11 44.25 21.68 -76.14
CA GLN A 11 43.84 20.52 -75.35
C GLN A 11 43.57 19.28 -76.23
N ALA A 12 42.99 19.46 -77.41
CA ALA A 12 42.80 18.39 -78.40
C ALA A 12 44.12 17.93 -79.05
N LEU A 13 45.08 18.84 -79.24
CA LEU A 13 46.43 18.54 -79.72
C LEU A 13 47.29 17.82 -78.66
N LEU A 14 47.14 18.15 -77.37
CA LEU A 14 47.72 17.33 -76.30
C LEU A 14 47.09 15.92 -76.24
N CYS A 15 45.77 15.81 -76.43
CA CYS A 15 45.08 14.51 -76.48
C CYS A 15 45.57 13.60 -77.63
N SER A 16 45.96 14.17 -78.77
CA SER A 16 46.47 13.40 -79.91
C SER A 16 47.97 13.07 -79.78
N ALA A 17 48.76 13.88 -79.06
CA ALA A 17 50.15 13.57 -78.76
C ALA A 17 50.32 12.50 -77.66
N ILE A 18 49.37 12.37 -76.74
CA ILE A 18 49.41 11.40 -75.62
C ILE A 18 49.02 9.98 -76.07
N LEU A 19 48.28 9.83 -77.18
CA LEU A 19 47.86 8.51 -77.70
C LEU A 19 48.94 7.76 -78.50
N VAL A 20 50.11 8.37 -78.78
CA VAL A 20 51.14 7.80 -79.68
C VAL A 20 52.34 7.18 -78.95
N PHE A 21 52.49 7.34 -77.63
CA PHE A 21 53.61 6.73 -76.88
C PHE A 21 53.14 5.62 -75.95
N GLY A 22 53.40 4.38 -76.35
CA GLY A 22 53.33 3.21 -75.48
C GLY A 22 54.46 3.18 -74.45
N ALA A 23 54.08 2.81 -73.22
CA ALA A 23 54.90 2.22 -72.16
C ALA A 23 56.07 3.05 -71.57
N ASP A 24 55.75 4.20 -70.96
CA ASP A 24 56.21 4.61 -69.60
C ASP A 24 55.86 6.09 -69.38
N GLN A 25 54.57 6.38 -69.19
CA GLN A 25 54.12 7.71 -68.77
C GLN A 25 54.42 7.88 -67.28
N PRO A 26 55.13 8.95 -66.85
CA PRO A 26 55.43 9.16 -65.45
C PRO A 26 54.13 9.32 -64.66
N GLN A 27 53.94 8.49 -63.62
CA GLN A 27 52.77 8.61 -62.78
C GLN A 27 52.80 9.94 -62.01
N VAL A 28 51.69 10.67 -62.06
CA VAL A 28 51.50 11.97 -61.41
C VAL A 28 50.72 11.82 -60.10
N PRO A 29 51.02 12.63 -59.06
CA PRO A 29 50.33 12.53 -57.79
C PRO A 29 48.88 13.02 -57.90
N LEU A 30 47.97 12.28 -57.26
CA LEU A 30 46.57 12.65 -57.07
C LEU A 30 46.27 12.66 -55.56
N LEU A 31 45.90 13.84 -55.05
CA LEU A 31 45.50 14.00 -53.65
C LEU A 31 43.97 13.96 -53.54
N ILE A 32 43.46 13.02 -52.76
CA ILE A 32 42.04 12.84 -52.49
C ILE A 32 41.75 13.29 -51.06
N GLU A 33 40.81 14.22 -50.92
CA GLU A 33 40.34 14.73 -49.63
C GLU A 33 38.89 14.28 -49.39
N SER A 34 38.66 13.59 -48.28
CA SER A 34 37.34 13.15 -47.84
C SER A 34 37.27 13.02 -46.32
N SER A 35 36.24 12.33 -45.80
CA SER A 35 36.12 12.04 -44.37
C SER A 35 37.24 11.11 -43.91
N PRO A 36 37.81 11.26 -42.69
CA PRO A 36 38.83 10.35 -42.15
C PRO A 36 38.41 8.88 -42.20
N ASP A 37 39.36 7.96 -42.37
CA ASP A 37 39.14 6.51 -42.47
C ASP A 37 38.14 6.05 -43.55
N ALA A 38 37.94 6.83 -44.61
CA ALA A 38 37.10 6.44 -45.74
C ALA A 38 37.86 5.59 -46.75
N ASP A 39 37.23 4.53 -47.26
CA ASP A 39 37.76 3.67 -48.33
C ASP A 39 37.76 4.43 -49.65
N VAL A 40 38.92 4.49 -50.30
CA VAL A 40 39.13 5.11 -51.61
C VAL A 40 39.28 4.02 -52.67
N ILE A 41 38.41 4.08 -53.67
CA ILE A 41 38.32 3.13 -54.78
C ILE A 41 38.62 3.90 -56.07
N LEU A 42 39.70 3.52 -56.76
CA LEU A 42 40.09 4.09 -58.05
C LEU A 42 39.82 3.07 -59.15
N GLU A 43 39.09 3.48 -60.19
CA GLU A 43 38.72 2.62 -61.33
C GLU A 43 38.14 1.26 -60.89
N GLY A 44 37.32 1.27 -59.84
CA GLY A 44 36.67 0.08 -59.30
C GLY A 44 37.55 -0.82 -58.42
N ARG A 45 38.80 -0.44 -58.12
CA ARG A 45 39.70 -1.18 -57.22
C ARG A 45 39.97 -0.40 -55.93
N LEU A 46 39.84 -1.09 -54.78
CA LEU A 46 40.21 -0.52 -53.49
C LEU A 46 41.69 -0.15 -53.50
N SER A 47 41.97 1.14 -53.38
CA SER A 47 43.32 1.71 -53.47
C SER A 47 43.90 2.02 -52.09
N GLY A 48 43.05 2.28 -51.09
CA GLY A 48 43.48 2.52 -49.71
C GLY A 48 42.41 3.24 -48.90
N LYS A 49 42.80 3.82 -47.77
CA LYS A 49 41.94 4.64 -46.92
C LYS A 49 42.54 6.03 -46.71
N THR A 50 41.68 7.03 -46.55
CA THR A 50 42.13 8.35 -46.08
C THR A 50 42.68 8.27 -44.67
N ASP A 51 43.71 9.04 -44.37
CA ASP A 51 44.31 9.16 -43.04
C ASP A 51 43.38 9.85 -42.02
N SER A 52 43.88 10.06 -40.80
CA SER A 52 43.16 10.72 -39.71
C SER A 52 42.82 12.20 -40.01
N ALA A 53 43.53 12.82 -40.95
CA ALA A 53 43.26 14.18 -41.42
C ALA A 53 42.31 14.22 -42.64
N GLY A 54 41.90 13.06 -43.17
CA GLY A 54 40.98 12.96 -44.30
C GLY A 54 41.65 12.95 -45.67
N PHE A 55 42.96 12.70 -45.75
CA PHE A 55 43.72 12.74 -46.99
C PHE A 55 44.17 11.36 -47.46
N PHE A 56 44.17 11.14 -48.76
CA PHE A 56 44.76 9.97 -49.40
C PHE A 56 45.56 10.40 -50.63
N LEU A 57 46.87 10.11 -50.63
CA LEU A 57 47.78 10.43 -51.74
C LEU A 57 48.11 9.16 -52.52
N THR A 58 47.90 9.19 -53.83
CA THR A 58 48.26 8.10 -54.75
C THR A 58 48.90 8.66 -56.02
N ARG A 59 49.45 7.80 -56.88
CA ARG A 59 49.99 8.18 -58.18
C ARG A 59 49.24 7.47 -59.30
N VAL A 60 48.85 8.22 -60.32
CA VAL A 60 48.05 7.71 -61.46
C VAL A 60 48.64 8.20 -62.78
N SER A 61 48.34 7.52 -63.88
CA SER A 61 48.73 8.00 -65.22
C SER A 61 47.97 9.29 -65.57
N PRO A 62 48.53 10.21 -66.36
CA PRO A 62 47.77 11.34 -66.87
C PRO A 62 46.50 10.88 -67.61
N GLY A 63 45.36 11.53 -67.36
CA GLY A 63 44.08 11.16 -67.94
C GLY A 63 42.90 11.25 -66.98
N SER A 64 41.73 10.74 -67.41
CA SER A 64 40.51 10.71 -66.59
C SER A 64 40.50 9.51 -65.67
N HIS A 65 40.29 9.73 -64.37
CA HIS A 65 40.16 8.71 -63.34
C HIS A 65 38.85 8.87 -62.55
N ARG A 66 38.14 7.77 -62.32
CA ARG A 66 36.99 7.69 -61.42
C ARG A 66 37.44 7.38 -60.01
N VAL A 67 37.15 8.31 -59.12
CA VAL A 67 37.42 8.21 -57.69
C VAL A 67 36.10 8.02 -56.97
N ARG A 68 35.91 6.86 -56.36
CA ARG A 68 34.77 6.56 -55.49
C ARG A 68 35.25 6.46 -54.05
N VAL A 69 34.56 7.14 -53.14
CA VAL A 69 34.84 7.11 -51.71
C VAL A 69 33.64 6.53 -50.96
N GLN A 70 33.91 5.62 -50.03
CA GLN A 70 32.89 4.94 -49.23
C GLN A 70 33.30 4.89 -47.76
N LYS A 71 32.34 5.10 -46.86
CA LYS A 71 32.51 4.96 -45.41
C LYS A 71 31.26 4.37 -44.78
N SER A 72 31.40 3.53 -43.76
CA SER A 72 30.27 2.97 -43.01
C SER A 72 29.42 4.08 -42.39
N GLY A 73 28.09 3.99 -42.50
CA GLY A 73 27.17 5.04 -42.05
C GLY A 73 26.95 6.20 -43.03
N PHE A 74 27.63 6.22 -44.18
CA PHE A 74 27.49 7.27 -45.22
C PHE A 74 27.04 6.69 -46.57
N TYR A 75 26.46 7.52 -47.44
CA TYR A 75 26.29 7.22 -48.86
C TYR A 75 27.64 7.31 -49.58
N ALA A 76 27.93 6.34 -50.47
CA ALA A 76 29.14 6.40 -51.29
C ALA A 76 29.02 7.54 -52.30
N ALA A 77 30.13 8.23 -52.56
CA ALA A 77 30.20 9.31 -53.53
C ALA A 77 31.29 9.03 -54.56
N GLU A 78 31.01 9.34 -55.83
CA GLU A 78 31.92 9.10 -56.94
C GLU A 78 32.13 10.38 -57.74
N ARG A 79 33.36 10.62 -58.18
CA ARG A 79 33.73 11.78 -58.99
C ARG A 79 34.79 11.39 -60.01
N SER A 80 34.58 11.81 -61.26
CA SER A 80 35.61 11.72 -62.30
C SER A 80 36.55 12.92 -62.20
N VAL A 81 37.85 12.69 -62.26
CA VAL A 81 38.91 13.69 -62.11
C VAL A 81 39.87 13.53 -63.27
N PHE A 82 40.16 14.63 -63.96
CA PHE A 82 41.17 14.64 -65.03
C PHE A 82 42.51 15.07 -64.43
N VAL A 83 43.51 14.20 -64.47
CA VAL A 83 44.83 14.40 -63.86
C VAL A 83 45.85 14.68 -64.95
N TYR A 84 46.49 15.85 -64.91
CA TYR A 84 47.45 16.28 -65.95
C TYR A 84 48.66 17.06 -65.39
N ASP A 85 48.68 17.38 -64.10
CA ASP A 85 49.77 18.13 -63.45
C ASP A 85 50.11 17.59 -62.06
N LEU A 86 51.15 18.16 -61.44
CA LEU A 86 51.65 17.78 -60.12
C LEU A 86 50.79 18.28 -58.95
N SER A 87 49.67 18.97 -59.21
CA SER A 87 48.86 19.67 -58.20
C SER A 87 47.40 19.22 -58.14
N THR A 88 47.04 18.15 -58.84
CA THR A 88 45.64 17.72 -58.95
C THR A 88 45.12 17.22 -57.60
N ARG A 89 44.12 17.94 -57.06
CA ARG A 89 43.41 17.60 -55.83
C ARG A 89 41.92 17.44 -56.09
N VAL A 90 41.33 16.39 -55.56
CA VAL A 90 39.87 16.18 -55.57
C VAL A 90 39.33 16.11 -54.16
N ARG A 91 38.27 16.88 -53.90
CA ARG A 91 37.51 16.81 -52.66
C ARG A 91 36.18 16.10 -52.88
N ILE A 92 35.87 15.11 -52.04
CA ILE A 92 34.65 14.31 -52.08
C ILE A 92 34.02 14.31 -50.69
N ILE A 93 32.82 14.89 -50.58
CA ILE A 93 32.07 15.00 -49.32
C ILE A 93 31.07 13.86 -49.25
N LEU A 94 31.09 13.11 -48.15
CA LEU A 94 30.14 12.03 -47.89
C LEU A 94 28.93 12.58 -47.13
N THR A 95 27.74 12.05 -47.42
CA THR A 95 26.49 12.38 -46.71
C THR A 95 26.10 11.23 -45.78
N GLU A 96 25.75 11.54 -44.53
CA GLU A 96 25.33 10.54 -43.54
C GLU A 96 24.01 9.86 -43.95
N LYS A 97 23.91 8.56 -43.67
CA LYS A 97 22.66 7.80 -43.81
C LYS A 97 21.79 8.03 -42.58
N PRO A 98 20.47 8.24 -42.73
CA PRO A 98 19.58 8.33 -41.58
C PRO A 98 19.60 7.02 -40.77
N LEU A 99 19.58 7.14 -39.43
CA LEU A 99 19.36 5.99 -38.54
C LEU A 99 18.11 5.22 -38.97
N SER A 100 18.20 3.89 -39.01
CA SER A 100 17.10 3.06 -39.51
C SER A 100 15.85 3.25 -38.65
N LYS A 101 14.67 3.27 -39.29
CA LYS A 101 13.36 3.39 -38.61
C LYS A 101 13.20 2.38 -37.45
N THR A 102 13.86 1.23 -37.53
CA THR A 102 13.91 0.21 -36.48
C THR A 102 14.49 0.73 -35.17
N TRP A 103 15.57 1.52 -35.20
CA TRP A 103 16.17 2.09 -33.98
C TRP A 103 15.23 3.09 -33.29
N ALA A 104 14.50 3.89 -34.07
CA ALA A 104 13.50 4.83 -33.53
C ALA A 104 12.32 4.08 -32.89
N ILE A 105 11.82 3.01 -33.52
CA ILE A 105 10.74 2.17 -32.98
C ILE A 105 11.19 1.46 -31.69
N LEU A 106 12.41 0.92 -31.67
CA LEU A 106 12.99 0.25 -30.50
C LEU A 106 13.17 1.23 -29.33
N ALA A 107 13.70 2.43 -29.60
CA ALA A 107 13.83 3.47 -28.58
C ALA A 107 12.48 3.91 -28.01
N GLY A 108 11.46 4.11 -28.86
CA GLY A 108 10.11 4.44 -28.43
C GLY A 108 9.46 3.32 -27.59
N SER A 109 9.67 2.06 -27.98
CA SER A 109 9.17 0.89 -27.26
C SER A 109 9.82 0.75 -25.88
N LEU A 110 11.13 0.98 -25.80
CA LEU A 110 11.87 0.96 -24.53
C LEU A 110 11.38 2.07 -23.58
N LEU A 111 11.16 3.29 -24.09
CA LEU A 111 10.63 4.39 -23.31
C LEU A 111 9.23 4.07 -22.76
N LEU A 112 8.36 3.47 -23.59
CA LEU A 112 7.02 3.05 -23.17
C LEU A 112 7.09 2.00 -22.05
N LEU A 113 7.97 1.01 -22.16
CA LEU A 113 8.17 -0.01 -21.12
C LEU A 113 8.65 0.62 -19.80
N ILE A 114 9.57 1.59 -19.86
CA ILE A 114 10.05 2.31 -18.67
C ILE A 114 8.89 3.08 -18.02
N VAL A 115 8.04 3.75 -18.81
CA VAL A 115 6.87 4.48 -18.29
C VAL A 115 5.87 3.53 -17.64
N ILE A 116 5.56 2.39 -18.28
CA ILE A 116 4.67 1.37 -17.71
C ILE A 116 5.25 0.81 -16.41
N ALA A 117 6.54 0.46 -16.39
CA ALA A 117 7.23 -0.01 -15.20
C ALA A 117 7.19 1.03 -14.07
N LEU A 118 7.39 2.32 -14.39
CA LEU A 118 7.30 3.42 -13.43
C LEU A 118 5.88 3.57 -12.86
N ILE A 119 4.83 3.47 -13.70
CA ILE A 119 3.43 3.50 -13.25
C ILE A 119 3.15 2.32 -12.32
N ILE A 120 3.56 1.11 -12.69
CA ILE A 120 3.39 -0.10 -11.86
C ILE A 120 4.12 0.06 -10.53
N TRP A 121 5.36 0.55 -10.55
CA TRP A 121 6.16 0.79 -9.36
C TRP A 121 5.52 1.84 -8.42
N ILE A 122 5.03 2.97 -8.97
CA ILE A 122 4.31 3.99 -8.20
C ILE A 122 3.02 3.42 -7.59
N ARG A 123 2.28 2.59 -8.35
CA ARG A 123 1.06 1.92 -7.84
C ARG A 123 1.40 0.95 -6.72
N HIS A 124 2.47 0.17 -6.85
CA HIS A 124 2.92 -0.75 -5.82
C HIS A 124 3.39 -0.02 -4.55
N LEU A 125 4.07 1.12 -4.69
CA LEU A 125 4.44 1.96 -3.55
C LEU A 125 3.22 2.51 -2.82
N ARG A 126 2.18 2.92 -3.56
CA ARG A 126 0.91 3.41 -2.98
C ARG A 126 0.00 2.30 -2.44
N ALA A 127 0.13 1.07 -2.93
CA ALA A 127 -0.69 -0.06 -2.48
C ALA A 127 -0.55 -0.33 -0.98
N ASN A 128 0.60 0.02 -0.39
CA ASN A 128 0.85 -0.11 1.05
C ASN A 128 0.41 1.11 1.87
N TYR A 129 -0.33 2.07 1.29
CA TYR A 129 -0.80 3.25 1.99
C TYR A 129 -2.32 3.35 2.00
N ILE A 130 -2.85 3.68 3.17
CA ILE A 130 -4.24 4.11 3.34
C ILE A 130 -4.16 5.57 3.81
N GLY A 131 -4.44 6.50 2.90
CA GLY A 131 -4.21 7.93 3.15
C GLY A 131 -2.73 8.20 3.48
N GLN A 132 -2.48 8.75 4.67
CA GLN A 132 -1.13 9.07 5.16
C GLN A 132 -0.44 7.92 5.91
N PHE A 133 -1.13 6.80 6.10
CA PHE A 133 -0.64 5.69 6.91
C PHE A 133 -0.01 4.61 6.05
N LYS A 134 1.24 4.25 6.35
CA LYS A 134 1.91 3.10 5.75
C LYS A 134 1.45 1.84 6.46
N VAL A 135 0.66 1.01 5.79
CA VAL A 135 0.22 -0.30 6.28
C VAL A 135 1.43 -1.23 6.37
N ILE A 136 1.58 -1.89 7.52
CA ILE A 136 2.61 -2.90 7.77
C ILE A 136 2.01 -4.29 7.57
N ARG A 137 0.92 -4.59 8.27
CA ARG A 137 0.21 -5.87 8.22
C ARG A 137 -1.21 -5.73 8.74
N GLU A 138 -2.09 -6.63 8.35
CA GLU A 138 -3.40 -6.81 8.99
C GLU A 138 -3.22 -7.45 10.37
N ILE A 139 -3.96 -6.96 11.37
CA ILE A 139 -3.94 -7.47 12.75
C ILE A 139 -5.32 -7.98 13.20
N GLY A 140 -6.38 -7.64 12.48
CA GLY A 140 -7.71 -8.17 12.73
C GLY A 140 -8.68 -7.83 11.60
N ARG A 141 -9.73 -8.63 11.45
CA ARG A 141 -10.78 -8.44 10.45
C ARG A 141 -12.14 -8.68 11.07
N GLY A 142 -12.96 -7.65 11.10
CA GLY A 142 -14.37 -7.73 11.49
C GLY A 142 -15.30 -7.67 10.27
N GLY A 143 -16.61 -7.68 10.51
CA GLY A 143 -17.62 -7.61 9.44
C GLY A 143 -17.74 -6.24 8.77
N VAL A 144 -17.38 -5.15 9.47
CA VAL A 144 -17.52 -3.77 8.95
C VAL A 144 -16.16 -3.17 8.58
N ALA A 145 -15.09 -3.61 9.24
CA ALA A 145 -13.78 -2.99 9.12
C ALA A 145 -12.66 -4.01 9.32
N SER A 146 -11.51 -3.73 8.73
CA SER A 146 -10.25 -4.40 9.02
C SER A 146 -9.36 -3.49 9.86
N VAL A 147 -8.57 -4.08 10.75
CA VAL A 147 -7.61 -3.36 11.60
C VAL A 147 -6.21 -3.72 11.12
N TYR A 148 -5.41 -2.70 10.85
CA TYR A 148 -4.04 -2.82 10.37
C TYR A 148 -3.07 -2.25 11.40
N MET A 149 -1.91 -2.89 11.56
CA MET A 149 -0.76 -2.20 12.13
C MET A 149 -0.19 -1.27 11.06
N ALA A 150 -0.04 0.01 11.38
CA ALA A 150 0.43 1.02 10.44
C ALA A 150 1.41 2.00 11.07
N LYS A 151 2.15 2.72 10.24
CA LYS A 151 3.00 3.85 10.66
C LYS A 151 2.45 5.16 10.10
N SER A 152 2.43 6.20 10.94
CA SER A 152 2.14 7.57 10.55
C SER A 152 3.43 8.39 10.54
N ARG A 153 3.49 9.45 9.73
CA ARG A 153 4.60 10.43 9.82
C ARG A 153 4.55 11.25 11.12
N LYS A 154 3.37 11.34 11.75
CA LYS A 154 3.15 12.11 12.98
C LYS A 154 3.52 11.34 14.26
N HIS A 155 3.65 10.02 14.19
CA HIS A 155 3.85 9.15 15.34
C HIS A 155 5.04 8.22 15.12
N THR A 156 5.99 8.20 16.05
CA THR A 156 7.20 7.36 15.98
C THR A 156 6.85 5.87 16.14
N LEU A 157 5.92 5.57 17.04
CA LEU A 157 5.47 4.21 17.31
C LEU A 157 4.41 3.77 16.28
N PRO A 158 4.34 2.47 15.96
CA PRO A 158 3.23 1.91 15.20
C PRO A 158 1.88 2.20 15.87
N LEU A 159 0.83 2.28 15.07
CA LEU A 159 -0.55 2.50 15.49
C LEU A 159 -1.47 1.43 14.92
N ALA A 160 -2.64 1.26 15.52
CA ALA A 160 -3.72 0.47 14.97
C ALA A 160 -4.62 1.34 14.08
N LEU A 161 -4.82 0.93 12.83
CA LEU A 161 -5.62 1.63 11.84
C LEU A 161 -6.84 0.78 11.49
N LYS A 162 -7.99 1.11 12.06
CA LYS A 162 -9.27 0.49 11.72
C LYS A 162 -9.81 1.17 10.46
N VAL A 163 -10.07 0.39 9.41
CA VAL A 163 -10.49 0.87 8.09
C VAL A 163 -11.75 0.14 7.66
N MET A 164 -12.79 0.89 7.32
CA MET A 164 -14.05 0.35 6.81
C MET A 164 -13.83 -0.41 5.49
N HIS A 165 -14.55 -1.51 5.29
CA HIS A 165 -14.49 -2.26 4.04
C HIS A 165 -15.03 -1.44 2.86
N ASP A 166 -14.32 -1.48 1.72
CA ASP A 166 -14.69 -0.72 0.51
C ASP A 166 -16.12 -1.09 0.04
N SER A 167 -16.60 -2.32 0.28
CA SER A 167 -17.95 -2.79 -0.07
C SER A 167 -19.10 -2.14 0.73
N LEU A 168 -18.78 -1.49 1.86
CA LEU A 168 -19.76 -0.84 2.74
C LEU A 168 -19.72 0.69 2.63
N ALA A 169 -18.87 1.24 1.76
CA ALA A 169 -18.65 2.67 1.64
C ALA A 169 -19.87 3.45 1.09
N ASP A 170 -20.77 2.77 0.37
CA ASP A 170 -22.01 3.36 -0.18
C ASP A 170 -23.18 3.32 0.80
N ASP A 171 -23.07 2.56 1.90
CA ASP A 171 -24.07 2.51 2.98
C ASP A 171 -23.86 3.70 3.92
N LYS A 172 -24.68 4.74 3.72
CA LYS A 172 -24.61 5.99 4.48
C LYS A 172 -24.79 5.79 5.99
N ASP A 173 -25.62 4.83 6.40
CA ASP A 173 -25.90 4.58 7.82
C ASP A 173 -24.69 3.95 8.50
N LEU A 174 -24.03 2.99 7.83
CA LEU A 174 -22.80 2.38 8.33
C LEU A 174 -21.64 3.40 8.36
N VAL A 175 -21.51 4.21 7.32
CA VAL A 175 -20.50 5.29 7.25
C VAL A 175 -20.68 6.30 8.38
N GLU A 176 -21.92 6.72 8.65
CA GLU A 176 -22.20 7.65 9.74
C GLU A 176 -21.90 7.03 11.10
N LYS A 177 -22.31 5.78 11.34
CA LYS A 177 -22.04 5.06 12.59
C LYS A 177 -20.53 4.89 12.85
N PHE A 178 -19.77 4.50 11.82
CA PHE A 178 -18.32 4.37 11.92
C PHE A 178 -17.63 5.71 12.20
N SER A 179 -18.04 6.77 11.51
CA SER A 179 -17.51 8.12 11.75
C SER A 179 -17.87 8.63 13.16
N ARG A 180 -19.07 8.27 13.64
CA ARG A 180 -19.54 8.58 15.00
C ARG A 180 -18.74 7.82 16.05
N GLU A 181 -18.34 6.58 15.80
CA GLU A 181 -17.50 5.80 16.71
C GLU A 181 -16.19 6.53 17.03
N GLY A 182 -15.42 6.95 16.02
CA GLY A 182 -14.18 7.70 16.21
C GLY A 182 -14.38 9.01 16.97
N LYS A 183 -15.47 9.74 16.67
CA LYS A 183 -15.83 10.99 17.36
C LYS A 183 -16.14 10.76 18.84
N VAL A 184 -17.01 9.79 19.12
CA VAL A 184 -17.46 9.48 20.49
C VAL A 184 -16.29 9.00 21.34
N LEU A 185 -15.46 8.09 20.82
CA LEU A 185 -14.29 7.60 21.53
C LEU A 185 -13.28 8.71 21.85
N SER A 186 -13.04 9.61 20.89
CA SER A 186 -12.17 10.77 21.12
C SER A 186 -12.71 11.71 22.20
N LEU A 187 -14.04 11.85 22.32
CA LEU A 187 -14.68 12.65 23.37
C LEU A 187 -14.57 11.97 24.74
N VAL A 188 -14.87 10.67 24.82
CA VAL A 188 -14.74 9.91 26.08
C VAL A 188 -13.31 9.95 26.59
N GLN A 189 -12.33 9.75 25.72
CA GLN A 189 -10.92 9.81 26.09
C GLN A 189 -10.52 11.18 26.68
N LYS A 190 -11.10 12.28 26.19
CA LYS A 190 -10.86 13.62 26.77
C LYS A 190 -11.49 13.79 28.14
N ASN A 191 -12.69 13.24 28.34
CA ASN A 191 -13.42 13.32 29.61
C ASN A 191 -12.89 12.33 30.66
N CYS A 192 -12.21 11.27 30.21
CA CYS A 192 -11.72 10.17 31.02
C CYS A 192 -10.23 9.91 30.77
N PRO A 193 -9.33 10.89 31.03
CA PRO A 193 -7.91 10.70 30.82
C PRO A 193 -7.38 9.58 31.72
N GLY A 194 -6.50 8.73 31.19
CA GLY A 194 -5.95 7.59 31.94
C GLY A 194 -6.95 6.44 32.16
N SER A 195 -8.15 6.51 31.57
CA SER A 195 -9.05 5.35 31.49
C SER A 195 -8.43 4.23 30.65
N GLY A 196 -8.83 2.98 30.89
CA GLY A 196 -8.37 1.81 30.16
C GLY A 196 -8.95 1.74 28.74
N LEU A 197 -8.84 2.82 27.98
CA LEU A 197 -9.30 2.95 26.59
C LEU A 197 -8.10 3.17 25.68
N ALA A 198 -8.10 2.51 24.52
CA ALA A 198 -7.10 2.79 23.50
C ALA A 198 -7.18 4.24 23.03
N LYS A 199 -6.02 4.93 23.00
CA LYS A 199 -5.97 6.34 22.61
C LYS A 199 -6.36 6.53 21.14
N ILE A 200 -7.34 7.37 20.85
CA ILE A 200 -7.67 7.81 19.49
C ILE A 200 -6.74 8.96 19.09
N PHE A 201 -6.02 8.78 17.98
CA PHE A 201 -5.16 9.82 17.42
C PHE A 201 -5.92 10.71 16.44
N GLU A 202 -6.60 10.10 15.47
CA GLU A 202 -7.39 10.80 14.47
C GLU A 202 -8.39 9.85 13.81
N TYR A 203 -9.47 10.38 13.26
CA TYR A 203 -10.43 9.65 12.45
C TYR A 203 -10.82 10.52 11.25
N GLY A 204 -11.25 9.89 10.16
CA GLY A 204 -11.61 10.61 8.96
C GLY A 204 -11.75 9.70 7.75
N HIS A 205 -11.50 10.26 6.58
CA HIS A 205 -11.49 9.50 5.34
C HIS A 205 -10.32 9.90 4.44
N THR A 206 -9.91 8.99 3.56
CA THR A 206 -8.86 9.27 2.59
C THR A 206 -9.33 10.29 1.54
N ASN A 207 -8.40 11.14 1.10
CA ASN A 207 -8.60 12.01 -0.06
C ASN A 207 -8.16 11.22 -1.31
N GLY A 208 -9.08 11.00 -2.27
CA GLY A 208 -8.79 10.25 -3.49
C GLY A 208 -10.06 9.74 -4.17
N SER A 209 -9.89 8.98 -5.26
CA SER A 209 -11.01 8.42 -6.05
C SER A 209 -11.86 7.42 -5.26
N VAL A 210 -11.27 6.75 -4.26
CA VAL A 210 -11.98 5.85 -3.33
C VAL A 210 -11.91 6.46 -1.93
N LYS A 211 -13.08 6.74 -1.36
CA LYS A 211 -13.21 7.34 -0.02
C LYS A 211 -13.21 6.23 1.03
N ARG A 212 -12.06 5.98 1.66
CA ARG A 212 -11.94 4.99 2.74
C ARG A 212 -12.03 5.67 4.09
N HIS A 213 -13.01 5.27 4.89
CA HIS A 213 -13.17 5.74 6.27
C HIS A 213 -12.22 5.00 7.20
N TYR A 214 -11.56 5.73 8.11
CA TYR A 214 -10.59 5.17 9.05
C TYR A 214 -10.67 5.79 10.44
N ILE A 215 -10.20 5.03 11.43
CA ILE A 215 -9.92 5.46 12.80
C ILE A 215 -8.49 5.00 13.12
N ALA A 216 -7.59 5.95 13.36
CA ALA A 216 -6.23 5.70 13.80
C ALA A 216 -6.16 5.81 15.33
N MET A 217 -5.75 4.73 15.98
CA MET A 217 -5.73 4.58 17.43
C MET A 217 -4.43 3.93 17.90
N GLU A 218 -4.21 3.96 19.20
CA GLU A 218 -3.10 3.30 19.86
C GLU A 218 -3.02 1.83 19.49
N TYR A 219 -1.82 1.39 19.12
CA TYR A 219 -1.53 -0.03 19.08
C TYR A 219 -1.15 -0.47 20.50
N VAL A 220 -2.04 -1.23 21.14
CA VAL A 220 -1.82 -1.76 22.48
C VAL A 220 -1.01 -3.05 22.35
N GLU A 221 0.23 -3.03 22.82
CA GLU A 221 1.03 -4.24 22.94
C GLU A 221 0.61 -5.03 24.17
N GLY A 222 0.13 -6.26 23.95
CA GLY A 222 -0.43 -7.09 25.00
C GLY A 222 -1.07 -8.36 24.47
N GLU A 223 -1.67 -9.12 25.39
CA GLU A 223 -2.44 -10.33 25.11
C GLU A 223 -3.91 -10.06 25.40
N THR A 224 -4.82 -10.49 24.53
CA THR A 224 -6.26 -10.38 24.78
C THR A 224 -6.68 -11.28 25.94
N LEU A 225 -7.74 -10.92 26.66
CA LEU A 225 -8.31 -11.84 27.67
C LEU A 225 -8.78 -13.16 27.05
N LEU A 226 -9.21 -13.15 25.78
CA LEU A 226 -9.56 -14.38 25.06
C LEU A 226 -8.35 -15.31 24.89
N GLU A 227 -7.20 -14.77 24.49
CA GLU A 227 -5.95 -15.55 24.36
C GLU A 227 -5.51 -16.11 25.72
N GLN A 228 -5.59 -15.30 26.78
CA GLN A 228 -5.31 -15.79 28.13
C GLN A 228 -6.23 -16.93 28.55
N LEU A 229 -7.54 -16.83 28.29
CA LEU A 229 -8.50 -17.89 28.58
C LEU A 229 -8.22 -19.16 27.78
N LYS A 230 -7.90 -19.04 26.49
CA LYS A 230 -7.55 -20.21 25.65
C LYS A 230 -6.29 -20.92 26.16
N ARG A 231 -5.32 -20.14 26.66
CA ARG A 231 -4.02 -20.66 27.10
C ARG A 231 -4.04 -21.22 28.52
N LYS A 232 -4.76 -20.58 29.44
CA LYS A 232 -4.74 -20.88 30.88
C LYS A 232 -6.03 -21.53 31.40
N GLY A 233 -7.14 -21.45 30.66
CA GLY A 233 -8.47 -21.73 31.20
C GLY A 233 -8.89 -20.65 32.19
N ALA A 234 -9.52 -21.06 33.29
CA ALA A 234 -9.89 -20.17 34.39
C ALA A 234 -8.68 -19.39 34.94
N LEU A 235 -8.89 -18.12 35.27
CA LEU A 235 -7.87 -17.23 35.79
C LEU A 235 -7.96 -17.09 37.31
N GLU A 236 -6.85 -16.68 37.92
CA GLU A 236 -6.74 -16.54 39.37
C GLU A 236 -7.62 -15.41 39.91
N ARG A 237 -8.30 -15.64 41.04
CA ARG A 237 -9.32 -14.74 41.59
C ARG A 237 -8.82 -13.30 41.78
N SER A 238 -7.64 -13.12 42.37
CA SER A 238 -7.10 -11.78 42.65
C SER A 238 -6.80 -11.02 41.36
N TYR A 239 -6.32 -11.73 40.32
CA TYR A 239 -6.14 -11.17 38.99
C TYR A 239 -7.48 -10.74 38.36
N VAL A 240 -8.50 -11.61 38.41
CA VAL A 240 -9.82 -11.31 37.87
C VAL A 240 -10.44 -10.09 38.54
N LEU A 241 -10.37 -9.99 39.87
CA LEU A 241 -10.91 -8.83 40.60
C LEU A 241 -10.26 -7.51 40.15
N LYS A 242 -8.94 -7.48 39.95
CA LYS A 242 -8.23 -6.31 39.45
C LYS A 242 -8.68 -5.91 38.04
N VAL A 243 -8.84 -6.90 37.16
CA VAL A 243 -9.32 -6.67 35.78
C VAL A 243 -10.75 -6.12 35.79
N ILE A 244 -11.67 -6.76 36.51
CA ILE A 244 -13.07 -6.33 36.57
C ILE A 244 -13.21 -4.95 37.22
N TYR A 245 -12.45 -4.66 38.28
CA TYR A 245 -12.42 -3.33 38.88
C TYR A 245 -12.01 -2.24 37.86
N SER A 246 -10.91 -2.46 37.14
CA SER A 246 -10.40 -1.51 36.16
C SER A 246 -11.36 -1.31 34.97
N LEU A 247 -11.98 -2.40 34.50
CA LEU A 247 -13.01 -2.33 33.45
C LEU A 247 -14.27 -1.62 33.93
N ALA A 248 -14.75 -1.90 35.14
CA ALA A 248 -15.92 -1.23 35.72
C ALA A 248 -15.67 0.29 35.86
N ALA A 249 -14.48 0.68 36.33
CA ALA A 249 -14.09 2.09 36.41
C ALA A 249 -14.07 2.77 35.02
N THR A 250 -13.53 2.07 34.02
CA THR A 250 -13.49 2.56 32.64
C THR A 250 -14.90 2.71 32.05
N LEU A 251 -15.76 1.70 32.22
CA LEU A 251 -17.14 1.73 31.74
C LEU A 251 -17.99 2.78 32.45
N SER A 252 -17.87 2.91 33.77
CA SER A 252 -18.53 3.98 34.55
C SER A 252 -18.18 5.37 33.98
N CYS A 253 -16.93 5.58 33.59
CA CYS A 253 -16.53 6.84 32.97
C CYS A 253 -17.15 7.07 31.59
N CYS A 254 -17.24 6.01 30.77
CA CYS A 254 -17.95 6.06 29.49
C CYS A 254 -19.44 6.37 29.69
N HIS A 255 -20.08 5.72 30.66
CA HIS A 255 -21.50 5.87 30.98
C HIS A 255 -21.85 7.29 31.39
N ARG A 256 -20.99 7.96 32.19
CA ARG A 256 -21.14 9.39 32.52
C ARG A 256 -21.11 10.32 31.31
N SER A 257 -20.51 9.89 30.21
CA SER A 257 -20.49 10.63 28.94
C SER A 257 -21.62 10.19 27.98
N GLY A 258 -22.57 9.35 28.44
CA GLY A 258 -23.66 8.82 27.62
C GLY A 258 -23.22 7.78 26.58
N VAL A 259 -22.05 7.16 26.78
CA VAL A 259 -21.46 6.20 25.84
C VAL A 259 -21.50 4.81 26.45
N PHE A 260 -22.12 3.87 25.73
CA PHE A 260 -22.20 2.46 26.10
C PHE A 260 -21.32 1.63 25.16
N HIS A 261 -20.66 0.60 25.68
CA HIS A 261 -19.72 -0.22 24.92
C HIS A 261 -20.44 -1.17 23.95
N ARG A 262 -21.52 -1.82 24.43
CA ARG A 262 -22.46 -2.67 23.66
C ARG A 262 -21.91 -3.98 23.10
N ASP A 263 -20.59 -4.14 22.97
CA ASP A 263 -19.96 -5.38 22.50
C ASP A 263 -18.81 -5.81 23.43
N LEU A 264 -19.06 -5.83 24.74
CA LEU A 264 -18.03 -6.19 25.71
C LEU A 264 -17.77 -7.70 25.68
N SER A 265 -16.52 -8.10 25.41
CA SER A 265 -16.12 -9.51 25.36
C SER A 265 -14.60 -9.65 25.54
N PRO A 266 -14.09 -10.86 25.85
CA PRO A 266 -12.66 -11.07 26.14
C PRO A 266 -11.68 -10.69 25.01
N ASP A 267 -12.10 -10.77 23.75
CA ASP A 267 -11.27 -10.40 22.60
C ASP A 267 -11.22 -8.89 22.32
N ASN A 268 -12.12 -8.11 22.92
CA ASN A 268 -12.12 -6.64 22.83
C ASN A 268 -11.35 -5.99 24.00
N ILE A 269 -10.64 -6.79 24.82
CA ILE A 269 -9.87 -6.34 25.98
C ILE A 269 -8.45 -6.88 25.86
N ILE A 270 -7.48 -5.98 25.74
CA ILE A 270 -6.05 -6.29 25.72
C ILE A 270 -5.46 -5.99 27.09
N ILE A 271 -4.73 -6.94 27.66
CA ILE A 271 -3.93 -6.70 28.86
C ILE A 271 -2.56 -6.20 28.41
N GLN A 272 -2.30 -4.92 28.64
CA GLN A 272 -1.07 -4.26 28.20
C GLN A 272 0.15 -4.89 28.87
N THR A 273 1.18 -5.24 28.10
CA THR A 273 2.38 -5.94 28.59
C THR A 273 3.14 -5.15 29.67
N GLU A 274 3.29 -3.83 29.46
CA GLU A 274 4.11 -2.98 30.33
C GLU A 274 3.46 -2.71 31.69
N SER A 275 2.17 -2.37 31.70
CA SER A 275 1.46 -1.94 32.91
C SER A 275 0.59 -3.02 33.54
N GLY A 276 0.24 -4.08 32.80
CA GLY A 276 -0.78 -5.05 33.19
C GLY A 276 -2.22 -4.51 33.16
N THR A 277 -2.42 -3.28 32.66
CA THR A 277 -3.73 -2.62 32.63
C THR A 277 -4.61 -3.21 31.53
N PRO A 278 -5.90 -3.48 31.78
CA PRO A 278 -6.84 -3.84 30.72
C PRO A 278 -7.22 -2.62 29.89
N ILE A 279 -7.06 -2.74 28.58
CA ILE A 279 -7.39 -1.72 27.58
C ILE A 279 -8.52 -2.21 26.68
N LEU A 280 -9.61 -1.45 26.63
CA LEU A 280 -10.73 -1.64 25.71
C LEU A 280 -10.39 -1.04 24.33
N ILE A 281 -10.56 -1.84 23.28
CA ILE A 281 -10.09 -1.50 21.93
C ILE A 281 -11.19 -1.34 20.87
N ASP A 282 -12.45 -1.72 21.14
CA ASP A 282 -13.52 -1.68 20.13
C ASP A 282 -14.90 -1.42 20.74
N PHE A 283 -15.47 -0.25 20.48
CA PHE A 283 -16.85 0.06 20.87
C PHE A 283 -17.76 -0.38 19.73
N GLY A 284 -18.71 -1.27 20.00
CA GLY A 284 -19.59 -1.89 19.01
C GLY A 284 -20.55 -0.94 18.27
N ILE A 285 -20.26 0.36 18.23
CA ILE A 285 -21.09 1.43 17.65
C ILE A 285 -21.38 1.16 16.16
N ALA A 286 -20.40 0.65 15.41
CA ALA A 286 -20.58 0.31 13.99
C ALA A 286 -21.27 -1.05 13.73
N LYS A 287 -21.45 -1.91 14.75
CA LYS A 287 -21.95 -3.30 14.57
C LYS A 287 -23.48 -3.41 14.50
N ASN A 288 -24.22 -2.37 14.93
CA ASN A 288 -25.69 -2.36 14.92
C ASN A 288 -26.25 -1.88 13.56
N ALA A 289 -25.83 -2.54 12.48
CA ALA A 289 -26.37 -2.31 11.14
C ALA A 289 -27.89 -2.55 11.10
N ASN A 290 -28.38 -3.53 11.86
CA ASN A 290 -29.77 -3.95 11.77
C ASN A 290 -30.40 -4.08 13.17
N THR A 291 -31.49 -3.36 13.39
CA THR A 291 -32.49 -3.63 14.43
C THR A 291 -33.14 -5.01 14.28
N SER A 292 -32.87 -5.70 13.18
CA SER A 292 -33.08 -7.14 12.98
C SER A 292 -31.74 -7.86 13.07
N TYR A 293 -31.56 -8.77 14.04
CA TYR A 293 -30.36 -9.60 14.25
C TYR A 293 -29.96 -10.53 13.08
N ARG A 294 -30.44 -10.27 11.86
CA ARG A 294 -30.00 -10.87 10.62
C ARG A 294 -29.18 -9.84 9.86
N THR A 295 -27.89 -10.11 9.67
CA THR A 295 -27.11 -9.53 8.57
C THR A 295 -27.76 -9.90 7.23
N LEU A 296 -27.37 -9.20 6.15
CA LEU A 296 -27.91 -9.45 4.80
C LEU A 296 -27.71 -10.89 4.30
N ASP A 297 -26.79 -11.65 4.89
CA ASP A 297 -26.52 -13.06 4.61
C ASP A 297 -27.17 -14.05 5.60
N GLY A 298 -27.99 -13.57 6.54
CA GLY A 298 -28.69 -14.40 7.53
C GLY A 298 -27.86 -14.77 8.77
N SER A 299 -26.63 -14.27 8.93
CA SER A 299 -25.84 -14.43 10.15
C SER A 299 -26.28 -13.48 11.29
N ILE A 300 -25.97 -13.84 12.54
CA ILE A 300 -26.29 -13.01 13.70
C ILE A 300 -25.16 -12.00 13.93
N ALA A 301 -25.51 -10.70 13.91
CA ALA A 301 -24.55 -9.64 14.22
C ALA A 301 -24.20 -9.65 15.72
N GLY A 302 -22.91 -9.70 16.06
CA GLY A 302 -22.38 -9.65 17.44
C GLY A 302 -21.96 -11.01 18.00
N LYS A 303 -21.72 -11.07 19.32
CA LYS A 303 -21.29 -12.29 20.03
C LYS A 303 -22.39 -12.75 21.01
N PRO A 304 -23.34 -13.61 20.60
CA PRO A 304 -24.49 -14.03 21.42
C PRO A 304 -24.16 -14.48 22.84
N ALA A 305 -22.99 -15.11 23.03
CA ALA A 305 -22.51 -15.56 24.34
C ALA A 305 -22.27 -14.42 25.35
N TYR A 306 -22.18 -13.16 24.90
CA TYR A 306 -21.88 -11.98 25.72
C TYR A 306 -22.98 -10.91 25.68
N MET A 307 -24.06 -11.15 24.95
CA MET A 307 -25.17 -10.20 24.84
C MET A 307 -26.06 -10.21 26.09
N SER A 308 -26.55 -9.03 26.46
CA SER A 308 -27.60 -8.88 27.47
C SER A 308 -28.98 -9.37 26.96
N PRO A 309 -29.94 -9.68 27.85
CA PRO A 309 -31.29 -10.10 27.46
C PRO A 309 -31.99 -9.08 26.57
N GLU A 310 -31.90 -7.79 26.89
CA GLU A 310 -32.46 -6.70 26.11
C GLU A 310 -31.81 -6.59 24.71
N GLN A 311 -30.50 -6.84 24.63
CA GLN A 311 -29.77 -6.97 23.35
C GLN A 311 -30.08 -8.27 22.62
N CYS A 312 -30.62 -9.29 23.26
CA CYS A 312 -31.11 -10.48 22.58
C CYS A 312 -32.51 -10.26 22.02
N GLN A 313 -33.29 -9.37 22.65
CA GLN A 313 -34.69 -9.10 22.34
C GLN A 313 -34.90 -7.90 21.41
N GLY A 314 -33.88 -7.07 21.15
CA GLY A 314 -34.05 -5.86 20.32
C GLY A 314 -34.56 -4.64 21.07
N TYR A 315 -34.49 -4.67 22.40
CA TYR A 315 -34.85 -3.53 23.23
C TYR A 315 -33.72 -2.50 23.31
N GLU A 316 -34.04 -1.34 23.87
CA GLU A 316 -33.09 -0.25 24.02
C GLU A 316 -31.92 -0.65 24.94
N ILE A 317 -30.70 -0.33 24.50
CA ILE A 317 -29.46 -0.67 25.19
C ILE A 317 -29.04 0.49 26.07
N SER A 318 -28.71 0.21 27.32
CA SER A 318 -28.29 1.20 28.32
C SER A 318 -26.99 0.81 29.02
N SER A 319 -26.58 1.59 30.04
CA SER A 319 -25.47 1.22 30.92
C SER A 319 -25.67 -0.13 31.60
N ALA A 320 -26.92 -0.52 31.89
CA ALA A 320 -27.27 -1.81 32.49
C ALA A 320 -26.90 -2.99 31.57
N SER A 321 -26.90 -2.79 30.25
CA SER A 321 -26.49 -3.81 29.28
C SER A 321 -24.99 -4.11 29.38
N ASP A 322 -24.17 -3.07 29.55
CA ASP A 322 -22.72 -3.23 29.78
C ASP A 322 -22.44 -3.88 31.14
N VAL A 323 -23.26 -3.61 32.18
CA VAL A 323 -23.15 -4.31 33.48
C VAL A 323 -23.37 -5.82 33.31
N TYR A 324 -24.41 -6.21 32.57
CA TYR A 324 -24.69 -7.63 32.31
C TYR A 324 -23.55 -8.30 31.53
N ALA A 325 -23.04 -7.64 30.48
CA ALA A 325 -21.92 -8.15 29.70
C ALA A 325 -20.63 -8.26 30.55
N LEU A 326 -20.39 -7.31 31.46
CA LEU A 326 -19.28 -7.39 32.41
C LEU A 326 -19.47 -8.54 33.41
N GLY A 327 -20.71 -8.86 33.78
CA GLY A 327 -21.04 -10.01 34.63
C GLY A 327 -20.77 -11.35 33.93
N ILE A 328 -21.10 -11.44 32.64
CA ILE A 328 -20.67 -12.56 31.80
C ILE A 328 -19.16 -12.65 31.76
N LEU A 329 -18.46 -11.54 31.48
CA LEU A 329 -17.00 -11.54 31.44
C LEU A 329 -16.40 -12.00 32.78
N PHE A 330 -16.93 -11.52 33.90
CA PHE A 330 -16.50 -11.93 35.24
C PHE A 330 -16.64 -13.45 35.44
N TYR A 331 -17.78 -14.02 35.06
CA TYR A 331 -17.97 -15.47 35.05
C TYR A 331 -16.96 -16.18 34.15
N CYS A 332 -16.80 -15.70 32.89
CA CYS A 332 -15.86 -16.29 31.93
C CYS A 332 -14.45 -16.36 32.47
N LEU A 333 -13.98 -15.30 33.13
CA LEU A 333 -12.63 -15.25 33.66
C LEU A 333 -12.41 -16.24 34.81
N LEU A 334 -13.45 -16.59 35.57
CA LEU A 334 -13.37 -17.52 36.70
C LEU A 334 -13.62 -18.98 36.30
N GLU A 335 -14.40 -19.24 35.25
CA GLU A 335 -14.77 -20.61 34.81
C GLU A 335 -14.06 -21.04 33.52
N GLY A 336 -13.36 -20.13 32.84
CA GLY A 336 -12.66 -20.40 31.59
C GLY A 336 -13.54 -20.34 30.33
N GLY A 337 -14.83 -20.01 30.45
CA GLY A 337 -15.76 -19.95 29.32
C GLY A 337 -17.10 -19.30 29.66
N PRO A 338 -17.93 -18.98 28.64
CA PRO A 338 -19.20 -18.30 28.85
C PRO A 338 -20.24 -19.17 29.57
N PRO A 339 -21.17 -18.54 30.31
CA PRO A 339 -22.18 -19.23 31.10
C PRO A 339 -23.19 -20.03 30.26
N PHE A 340 -23.41 -19.59 29.01
CA PHE A 340 -24.32 -20.22 28.08
C PHE A 340 -23.60 -20.54 26.78
N THR A 341 -23.66 -21.81 26.41
CA THR A 341 -23.19 -22.34 25.13
C THR A 341 -24.34 -23.07 24.44
N GLY A 342 -24.23 -23.25 23.13
CA GLY A 342 -25.27 -23.91 22.33
C GLY A 342 -24.76 -24.28 20.94
N CYS A 343 -25.46 -25.19 20.28
CA CYS A 343 -25.10 -25.67 18.94
C CYS A 343 -25.32 -24.61 17.86
N ASN A 344 -26.15 -23.61 18.15
CA ASN A 344 -26.39 -22.47 17.26
C ASN A 344 -26.61 -21.16 18.05
N PRO A 345 -26.43 -20.00 17.41
CA PRO A 345 -26.62 -18.69 18.03
C PRO A 345 -28.00 -18.47 18.68
N VAL A 346 -29.08 -19.02 18.11
CA VAL A 346 -30.45 -18.84 18.60
C VAL A 346 -30.64 -19.51 19.96
N GLU A 347 -30.05 -20.69 20.16
CA GLU A 347 -30.07 -21.39 21.45
C GLU A 347 -29.37 -20.61 22.57
N VAL A 348 -28.26 -19.95 22.23
CA VAL A 348 -27.51 -19.10 23.17
C VAL A 348 -28.36 -17.87 23.53
N ILE A 349 -28.96 -17.20 22.53
CA ILE A 349 -29.88 -16.08 22.73
C ILE A 349 -31.06 -16.49 23.63
N TYR A 350 -31.68 -17.63 23.35
CA TYR A 350 -32.76 -18.17 24.18
C TYR A 350 -32.32 -18.37 25.63
N SER A 351 -31.10 -18.88 25.83
CA SER A 351 -30.53 -19.08 27.16
C SER A 351 -30.25 -17.75 27.87
N GLN A 352 -29.75 -16.75 27.15
CA GLN A 352 -29.57 -15.39 27.70
C GLN A 352 -30.88 -14.79 28.20
N VAL A 353 -31.98 -14.99 27.48
CA VAL A 353 -33.28 -14.41 27.86
C VAL A 353 -33.97 -15.22 28.96
N ASN A 354 -33.97 -16.55 28.86
CA ASN A 354 -34.90 -17.40 29.62
C ASN A 354 -34.25 -18.26 30.71
N LYS A 355 -32.96 -18.62 30.59
CA LYS A 355 -32.32 -19.51 31.57
C LYS A 355 -31.77 -18.70 32.76
N PRO A 356 -31.85 -19.26 33.98
CA PRO A 356 -31.18 -18.66 35.13
C PRO A 356 -29.67 -18.63 34.90
N PHE A 357 -29.01 -17.59 35.40
CA PHE A 357 -27.55 -17.48 35.30
C PHE A 357 -26.89 -18.57 36.17
N PRO A 358 -25.92 -19.34 35.64
CA PRO A 358 -25.27 -20.40 36.38
C PRO A 358 -24.41 -19.86 37.53
N LYS A 359 -24.28 -20.63 38.60
CA LYS A 359 -23.33 -20.33 39.68
C LYS A 359 -21.92 -20.76 39.28
N LEU A 360 -20.93 -20.10 39.86
CA LEU A 360 -19.52 -20.51 39.81
C LEU A 360 -19.37 -21.91 40.43
N SER A 361 -18.52 -22.74 39.84
CA SER A 361 -18.26 -24.13 40.23
C SER A 361 -17.53 -24.22 41.58
N ASN A 362 -16.67 -23.24 41.88
CA ASN A 362 -15.95 -23.20 43.15
C ASN A 362 -16.86 -22.72 44.30
N ALA A 363 -17.17 -23.62 45.23
CA ALA A 363 -18.02 -23.36 46.39
C ALA A 363 -17.50 -22.25 47.33
N GLN A 364 -16.21 -21.90 47.28
CA GLN A 364 -15.63 -20.81 48.07
C GLN A 364 -16.01 -19.42 47.51
N TYR A 365 -16.51 -19.34 46.29
CA TYR A 365 -16.87 -18.10 45.62
C TYR A 365 -18.29 -17.62 45.93
N LYS A 366 -18.78 -17.82 47.16
CA LYS A 366 -20.14 -17.40 47.57
C LYS A 366 -20.38 -15.90 47.34
N THR A 367 -19.45 -15.05 47.76
CA THR A 367 -19.58 -13.59 47.59
C THR A 367 -19.49 -13.17 46.12
N LEU A 368 -18.62 -13.81 45.33
CA LEU A 368 -18.52 -13.54 43.89
C LEU A 368 -19.78 -13.99 43.15
N ASN A 369 -20.39 -15.11 43.55
CA ASN A 369 -21.68 -15.56 43.01
C ASN A 369 -22.78 -14.52 43.26
N LEU A 370 -22.85 -13.92 44.45
CA LEU A 370 -23.82 -12.87 44.76
C LEU A 370 -23.58 -11.62 43.89
N LEU A 371 -22.32 -11.25 43.69
CA LEU A 371 -21.95 -10.09 42.87
C LEU A 371 -22.27 -10.32 41.39
N ILE A 372 -21.90 -11.47 40.82
CA ILE A 372 -22.25 -11.82 39.44
C ILE A 372 -23.76 -11.90 39.28
N ALA A 373 -24.49 -12.45 40.26
CA ALA A 373 -25.95 -12.51 40.22
C ALA A 373 -26.59 -11.11 40.20
N SER A 374 -26.06 -10.14 40.95
CA SER A 374 -26.58 -8.75 40.93
C SER A 374 -26.29 -8.02 39.61
N MET A 375 -25.25 -8.43 38.88
CA MET A 375 -24.94 -7.91 37.54
C MET A 375 -25.78 -8.58 36.44
N THR A 376 -26.18 -9.83 36.64
CA THR A 376 -26.78 -10.70 35.60
C THR A 376 -28.28 -10.94 35.79
N VAL A 377 -28.93 -10.11 36.61
CA VAL A 377 -30.40 -10.06 36.70
C VAL A 377 -30.99 -9.78 35.33
N LYS A 378 -32.03 -10.51 34.93
CA LYS A 378 -32.61 -10.35 33.58
C LYS A 378 -33.23 -8.97 33.37
N ASP A 379 -33.93 -8.48 34.39
CA ASP A 379 -34.46 -7.12 34.43
C ASP A 379 -33.31 -6.09 34.57
N PRO A 380 -33.08 -5.22 33.57
CA PRO A 380 -31.99 -4.25 33.57
C PRO A 380 -32.10 -3.22 34.71
N GLU A 381 -33.31 -2.87 35.16
CA GLU A 381 -33.51 -1.87 36.22
C GLU A 381 -33.12 -2.38 37.60
N LYS A 382 -33.07 -3.71 37.77
CA LYS A 382 -32.69 -4.37 39.04
C LYS A 382 -31.20 -4.69 39.13
N ARG A 383 -30.41 -4.36 38.10
CA ARG A 383 -28.97 -4.62 38.11
C ARG A 383 -28.24 -3.61 38.99
N ILE A 384 -27.14 -4.05 39.58
CA ILE A 384 -26.20 -3.17 40.29
C ILE A 384 -25.64 -2.10 39.35
N SER A 385 -25.39 -0.89 39.85
CA SER A 385 -24.68 0.14 39.06
C SER A 385 -23.18 -0.14 38.98
N MET A 386 -22.50 0.43 38.00
CA MET A 386 -21.04 0.32 37.91
C MET A 386 -20.34 0.92 39.14
N GLU A 387 -20.86 2.04 39.68
CA GLU A 387 -20.32 2.70 40.87
C GLU A 387 -20.40 1.81 42.12
N GLU A 388 -21.55 1.15 42.33
CA GLU A 388 -21.72 0.24 43.46
C GLU A 388 -20.91 -1.05 43.27
N LEU A 389 -20.78 -1.55 42.03
CA LEU A 389 -19.89 -2.67 41.71
C LEU A 389 -18.43 -2.37 42.06
N ILE A 390 -17.91 -1.20 41.67
CA ILE A 390 -16.54 -0.75 41.98
C ILE A 390 -16.33 -0.75 43.50
N LYS A 391 -17.28 -0.18 44.25
CA LYS A 391 -17.22 -0.13 45.72
C LYS A 391 -17.18 -1.53 46.33
N GLN A 392 -18.05 -2.44 45.88
CA GLN A 392 -18.09 -3.81 46.41
C GLN A 392 -16.80 -4.59 46.10
N ILE A 393 -16.25 -4.45 44.88
CA ILE A 393 -14.97 -5.10 44.54
C ILE A 393 -13.83 -4.51 45.38
N GLY A 394 -13.80 -3.20 45.57
CA GLY A 394 -12.78 -2.53 46.40
C GLY A 394 -12.78 -2.96 47.87
N MET A 395 -13.90 -3.48 48.38
CA MET A 395 -13.98 -4.07 49.73
C MET A 395 -13.50 -5.53 49.78
N MET A 396 -13.35 -6.19 48.62
CA MET A 396 -12.96 -7.60 48.50
C MET A 396 -11.49 -7.81 48.12
N SER A 397 -10.85 -6.75 47.59
CA SER A 397 -9.41 -6.66 47.32
C SER A 397 -8.64 -6.21 48.54
#